data_AF-U5EP16-F1
#
_entry.id   AF-U5EP16-F1
#
_cell.length_a   1.000
_cell.length_b   1.000
_cell.length_c   1.000
_cell.angle_alpha   90.00
_cell.angle_beta   90.00
_cell.angle_gamma   90.00
#
_symmetry.space_group_name_H-M   'P 1'
#
loop_
_entity.id
_entity.type
_entity.pdbx_description
1 polymer ?
#
loop_
_entity_poly.entity_id
_entity_poly.type
_entity_poly.pdbx_seq_one_letter_code
_entity_poly.pdbx_strand_id
1 'polypeptide(L)'
;SQPSTPFSESSDISDTLEEDIAPPVSPDSGLEAIDGVQPELQKTPKESEICKMNLIAEHIGADKNKTLEDILGPIPTNKSLFKNKHFILSCTIPVKEPVSTTVSGTPVKKRAVVAAANNDDLKNKHKKFSTLPFFKEHLKAQIEAGGGKVYDHFEEIPKAKYKQCKLIASQPSITAKYVQCLAVDISAISHEWIIECCQKSTLIDTKNYLLPSGWSVTEEKYIKWLCGRGNDCRSTTNPLTGTTIMIASLNKDFTEFWSRVCKFAGGTIRLIKSESDVTQNLTGYMLTDQEFPEEIKLKVEKLGLPIVSTVWVVQSLILGKLLRPDAHEKLTQIYQDDDY
;
A
#
# COMPACT_ATOMS: atom_id res chain seq x y z
N SER A 1 -9.81 -0.13 83.29
CA SER A 1 -9.23 -1.08 82.32
C SER A 1 -9.47 -0.57 80.91
N GLN A 2 -8.46 -0.60 80.04
CA GLN A 2 -8.62 -0.67 78.57
C GLN A 2 -9.11 -2.07 78.16
N PRO A 3 -9.39 -2.38 76.87
CA PRO A 3 -9.53 -1.52 75.68
C PRO A 3 -11.04 -1.46 75.27
N SER A 4 -11.55 -1.38 74.04
CA SER A 4 -11.03 -1.28 72.65
C SER A 4 -12.05 -0.58 71.72
N THR A 5 -11.65 -0.27 70.49
CA THR A 5 -12.49 0.14 69.35
C THR A 5 -12.48 -0.93 68.24
N PRO A 6 -13.55 -1.09 67.45
CA PRO A 6 -13.48 -1.73 66.14
C PRO A 6 -13.22 -0.69 65.04
N PHE A 7 -12.25 -0.97 64.16
CA PHE A 7 -12.04 -0.25 62.90
C PHE A 7 -13.13 -0.62 61.88
N SER A 8 -13.54 0.33 61.05
CA SER A 8 -13.84 0.06 59.63
C SER A 8 -13.67 1.36 58.86
N GLU A 9 -12.93 1.30 57.75
CA GLU A 9 -12.31 2.46 57.12
C GLU A 9 -13.20 3.11 56.07
N SER A 10 -13.04 4.43 55.93
CA SER A 10 -13.58 5.22 54.83
C SER A 10 -12.87 4.87 53.53
N SER A 11 -13.60 4.36 52.53
CA SER A 11 -13.07 4.20 51.17
C SER A 11 -12.99 5.54 50.47
N ASP A 12 -11.78 6.08 50.35
CA ASP A 12 -11.47 7.07 49.31
C ASP A 12 -11.73 6.46 47.92
N ILE A 13 -12.19 7.30 46.99
CA ILE A 13 -12.30 6.97 45.57
C ILE A 13 -11.25 7.82 44.86
N SER A 14 -10.04 7.29 44.75
CA SER A 14 -8.94 7.98 44.08
C SER A 14 -9.05 7.85 42.56
N ASP A 15 -8.87 8.97 41.86
CA ASP A 15 -8.72 9.03 40.42
C ASP A 15 -7.54 8.14 39.97
N THR A 16 -7.83 7.03 39.28
CA THR A 16 -6.80 6.31 38.52
C THR A 16 -6.57 7.03 37.21
N LEU A 17 -5.45 7.75 37.14
CA LEU A 17 -4.91 8.33 35.93
C LEU A 17 -4.83 7.26 34.84
N GLU A 18 -5.36 7.56 33.65
CA GLU A 18 -5.10 6.75 32.46
C GLU A 18 -3.60 6.84 32.15
N GLU A 19 -2.83 5.80 32.47
CA GLU A 19 -1.43 5.73 32.06
C GLU A 19 -1.36 5.70 30.53
N ASP A 20 -0.65 6.68 29.95
CA ASP A 20 -0.30 6.72 28.54
C ASP A 20 0.52 5.47 28.18
N ILE A 21 -0.17 4.40 27.77
CA ILE A 21 0.45 3.19 27.24
C ILE A 21 1.16 3.60 25.95
N ALA A 22 2.48 3.76 26.06
CA ALA A 22 3.34 4.03 24.91
C ALA A 22 3.02 3.00 23.80
N PRO A 23 2.96 3.45 22.52
CA PRO A 23 2.68 2.52 21.43
C PRO A 23 3.71 1.39 21.46
N PRO A 24 3.31 0.13 21.16
CA PRO A 24 4.23 -0.99 21.20
C PRO A 24 5.43 -0.69 20.31
N VAL A 25 6.62 -0.96 20.83
CA VAL A 25 7.88 -0.78 20.10
C VAL A 25 7.75 -1.51 18.77
N SER A 26 7.81 -0.76 17.66
CA SER A 26 7.78 -1.34 16.32
C SER A 26 8.86 -2.41 16.23
N PRO A 27 8.58 -3.60 15.69
CA PRO A 27 9.65 -4.53 15.33
C PRO A 27 10.60 -3.81 14.37
N ASP A 28 11.89 -4.15 14.45
CA ASP A 28 12.91 -3.67 13.51
C ASP A 28 12.39 -3.73 12.05
N SER A 29 12.81 -2.76 11.24
CA SER A 29 12.26 -2.40 9.93
C SER A 29 12.48 -3.43 8.80
N GLY A 30 12.26 -4.72 9.07
CA GLY A 30 12.61 -5.86 8.23
C GLY A 30 11.58 -6.29 7.17
N LEU A 31 10.42 -5.65 7.08
CA LEU A 31 9.37 -6.04 6.11
C LEU A 31 9.47 -5.32 4.75
N GLU A 32 10.70 -5.01 4.34
CA GLU A 32 10.98 -4.11 3.21
C GLU A 32 11.50 -4.78 1.94
N ALA A 33 11.83 -6.07 2.02
CA ALA A 33 12.04 -6.99 0.91
C ALA A 33 11.22 -8.24 1.25
N ILE A 34 10.00 -8.31 0.69
CA ILE A 34 9.05 -9.40 0.94
C ILE A 34 8.68 -9.99 -0.42
N ASP A 35 8.77 -11.31 -0.53
CA ASP A 35 8.44 -12.01 -1.77
C ASP A 35 6.98 -11.73 -2.14
N GLY A 36 6.76 -11.34 -3.41
CA GLY A 36 5.42 -10.97 -3.90
C GLY A 36 5.03 -9.50 -3.78
N VAL A 37 5.92 -8.61 -3.33
CA VAL A 37 5.71 -7.15 -3.43
C VAL A 37 6.87 -6.45 -4.13
N GLN A 38 6.56 -5.35 -4.83
CA GLN A 38 7.59 -4.51 -5.44
C GLN A 38 8.45 -3.78 -4.39
N PRO A 39 9.76 -3.62 -4.62
CA PRO A 39 10.61 -2.83 -3.74
C PRO A 39 10.22 -1.34 -3.78
N GLU A 40 10.17 -0.73 -2.59
CA GLU A 40 10.08 0.73 -2.44
C GLU A 40 11.41 1.40 -2.84
N LEU A 41 11.32 2.59 -3.43
CA LEU A 41 12.47 3.47 -3.69
C LEU A 41 12.59 4.58 -2.63
N GLN A 42 13.73 5.28 -2.66
CA GLN A 42 14.01 6.43 -1.79
C GLN A 42 13.85 6.02 -0.32
N LYS A 43 14.36 4.84 0.03
CA LYS A 43 14.36 4.30 1.40
C LYS A 43 15.43 4.98 2.24
N THR A 44 16.63 5.13 1.69
CA THR A 44 17.78 5.74 2.37
C THR A 44 17.99 7.20 1.94
N PRO A 45 18.60 8.05 2.80
CA PRO A 45 18.99 9.41 2.42
C PRO A 45 19.90 9.46 1.19
N LYS A 46 20.71 8.41 0.98
CA LYS A 46 21.57 8.28 -0.20
C LYS A 46 20.75 8.10 -1.48
N GLU A 47 19.70 7.28 -1.47
CA GLU A 47 18.79 7.15 -2.62
C GLU A 47 18.00 8.43 -2.89
N SER A 48 17.58 9.15 -1.85
CA SER A 48 16.91 10.44 -1.98
C SER A 48 17.80 11.48 -2.64
N GLU A 49 19.06 11.62 -2.20
CA GLU A 49 20.01 12.54 -2.83
C GLU A 49 20.35 12.13 -4.27
N ILE A 50 20.48 10.83 -4.57
CA ILE A 50 20.63 10.34 -5.96
C ILE A 50 19.40 10.72 -6.79
N CYS A 51 18.19 10.53 -6.27
CA CYS A 51 16.94 10.92 -6.94
C CYS A 51 16.94 12.42 -7.24
N LYS A 52 17.19 13.26 -6.23
CA LYS A 52 17.29 14.72 -6.33
C LYS A 52 18.33 15.16 -7.37
N MET A 53 19.52 14.56 -7.39
CA MET A 53 20.54 14.85 -8.41
C MET A 53 20.06 14.50 -9.83
N ASN A 54 19.41 13.33 -10.01
CA ASN A 54 18.85 12.94 -11.30
C ASN A 54 17.74 13.91 -11.76
N LEU A 55 16.84 14.32 -10.85
CA LEU A 55 15.77 15.26 -11.17
C LEU A 55 16.30 16.64 -11.60
N ILE A 56 17.33 17.14 -10.93
CA ILE A 56 18.02 18.38 -11.31
C ILE A 56 18.63 18.22 -12.71
N ALA A 57 19.35 17.12 -12.97
CA ALA A 57 19.97 16.86 -14.27
C ALA A 57 18.96 16.76 -15.42
N GLU A 58 17.84 16.05 -15.21
CA GLU A 58 16.80 15.82 -16.22
C GLU A 58 15.92 17.05 -16.48
N HIS A 59 15.52 17.79 -15.44
CA HIS A 59 14.44 18.77 -15.55
C HIS A 59 14.90 20.23 -15.45
N ILE A 60 16.10 20.49 -14.94
CA ILE A 60 16.69 21.83 -14.80
C ILE A 60 17.89 21.98 -15.74
N GLY A 61 18.75 20.96 -15.81
CA GLY A 61 19.91 20.93 -16.72
C GLY A 61 20.87 22.09 -16.44
N ALA A 62 21.07 22.95 -17.45
CA ALA A 62 21.92 24.14 -17.35
C ALA A 62 21.14 25.45 -17.09
N ASP A 63 19.81 25.43 -17.05
CA ASP A 63 18.99 26.63 -16.85
C ASP A 63 18.94 27.02 -15.36
N LYS A 64 19.80 27.97 -14.98
CA LYS A 64 19.94 28.45 -13.60
C LYS A 64 18.71 29.21 -13.07
N ASN A 65 17.75 29.58 -13.93
CA ASN A 65 16.55 30.30 -13.51
C ASN A 65 15.42 29.36 -13.07
N LYS A 66 15.53 28.06 -13.38
CA LYS A 66 14.51 27.06 -13.04
C LYS A 66 14.90 26.32 -11.76
N THR A 67 14.00 26.32 -10.79
CA THR A 67 14.18 25.69 -9.49
C THR A 67 13.47 24.33 -9.42
N LEU A 68 13.75 23.58 -8.36
CA LEU A 68 13.01 22.35 -8.07
C LEU A 68 11.55 22.65 -7.66
N GLU A 69 11.30 23.81 -7.07
CA GLU A 69 9.94 24.26 -6.67
C GLU A 69 9.06 24.58 -7.89
N ASP A 70 9.64 25.00 -9.02
CA ASP A 70 8.88 25.20 -10.28
C ASP A 70 8.33 23.88 -10.83
N ILE A 71 8.92 22.75 -10.45
CA ILE A 71 8.54 21.39 -10.89
C ILE A 71 7.68 20.69 -9.84
N LEU A 72 8.09 20.75 -8.57
CA LEU A 72 7.46 20.04 -7.45
C LEU A 72 6.49 20.91 -6.63
N GLY A 73 6.33 22.18 -6.97
CA GLY A 73 5.60 23.15 -6.13
C GLY A 73 6.42 23.59 -4.91
N PRO A 74 6.05 24.74 -4.29
CA PRO A 74 6.76 25.29 -3.14
C PRO A 74 6.52 24.48 -1.87
N ILE A 75 7.35 24.70 -0.85
CA ILE A 75 7.00 24.33 0.53
C ILE A 75 5.92 25.31 1.05
N PRO A 76 4.76 24.84 1.54
CA PRO A 76 3.68 25.72 1.96
C PRO A 76 4.02 26.45 3.26
N THR A 77 3.83 27.77 3.28
CA THR A 77 3.97 28.60 4.50
C THR A 77 2.76 28.49 5.44
N ASN A 78 1.61 28.06 4.91
CA ASN A 78 0.38 27.89 5.67
C ASN A 78 0.35 26.52 6.38
N LYS A 79 0.65 26.52 7.69
CA LYS A 79 0.59 25.35 8.60
C LYS A 79 -0.80 24.72 8.78
N SER A 80 -1.82 25.17 8.05
CA SER A 80 -3.17 24.60 8.08
C SER A 80 -3.60 23.87 6.81
N LEU A 81 -2.82 23.94 5.72
CA LEU A 81 -3.16 23.38 4.39
C LEU A 81 -3.54 21.89 4.45
N PHE A 82 -2.81 21.10 5.22
CA PHE A 82 -3.02 19.67 5.43
C PHE A 82 -3.36 19.32 6.89
N LYS A 83 -3.87 20.28 7.67
CA LYS A 83 -4.20 20.09 9.09
C LYS A 83 -5.14 18.90 9.30
N ASN A 84 -4.79 18.05 10.28
CA ASN A 84 -5.52 16.83 10.63
C ASN A 84 -5.65 15.82 9.47
N LYS A 85 -4.78 15.89 8.45
CA LYS A 85 -4.67 14.89 7.38
C LYS A 85 -3.51 13.93 7.67
N HIS A 86 -3.69 12.70 7.19
CA HIS A 86 -2.83 11.56 7.46
C HIS A 86 -2.36 10.98 6.13
N PHE A 87 -1.06 10.70 5.99
CA PHE A 87 -0.46 10.29 4.73
C PHE A 87 0.58 9.20 4.91
N ILE A 88 0.66 8.31 3.94
CA ILE A 88 1.79 7.39 3.78
C ILE A 88 2.28 7.50 2.33
N LEU A 89 3.59 7.55 2.13
CA LEU A 89 4.20 7.71 0.80
C LEU A 89 4.75 6.37 0.31
N SER A 90 4.51 6.09 -0.96
CA SER A 90 5.04 4.93 -1.68
C SER A 90 5.57 5.34 -3.05
N CYS A 91 6.72 4.81 -3.45
CA CYS A 91 7.21 4.95 -4.81
C CYS A 91 7.96 3.71 -5.31
N THR A 92 7.79 3.42 -6.60
CA THR A 92 8.48 2.35 -7.33
C THR A 92 9.20 2.91 -8.54
N ILE A 93 10.03 2.07 -9.16
CA ILE A 93 10.57 2.33 -10.49
C ILE A 93 9.36 2.46 -11.46
N PRO A 94 9.23 3.56 -12.23
CA PRO A 94 8.29 3.61 -13.35
C PRO A 94 8.69 2.54 -14.36
N VAL A 95 7.73 1.76 -14.87
CA VAL A 95 8.02 0.72 -15.88
C VAL A 95 8.71 1.40 -17.07
N LYS A 96 9.99 1.07 -17.30
CA LYS A 96 10.76 1.66 -18.40
C LYS A 96 10.17 1.21 -19.73
N GLU A 97 9.55 2.13 -20.45
CA GLU A 97 9.20 1.90 -21.84
C GLU A 97 10.47 1.78 -22.69
N PRO A 98 10.48 0.92 -23.73
CA PRO A 98 11.43 1.09 -24.83
C PRO A 98 11.18 2.47 -25.46
N VAL A 99 12.26 3.21 -25.75
CA VAL A 99 12.20 4.62 -26.13
C VAL A 99 11.38 4.81 -27.41
N SER A 100 10.12 5.20 -27.24
CA SER A 100 9.24 5.62 -28.33
C SER A 100 9.61 7.05 -28.71
N THR A 101 10.31 7.22 -29.84
CA THR A 101 10.70 8.52 -30.37
C THR A 101 9.47 9.33 -30.81
N THR A 102 8.83 10.05 -29.89
CA THR A 102 7.74 10.99 -30.20
C THR A 102 8.23 12.43 -30.13
N VAL A 103 8.65 12.94 -31.28
CA VAL A 103 8.85 14.38 -31.50
C VAL A 103 7.48 15.04 -31.62
N SER A 104 7.07 15.85 -30.63
CA SER A 104 6.21 17.04 -30.84
C SER A 104 5.97 17.82 -29.55
N GLY A 105 6.28 19.11 -29.57
CA GLY A 105 6.08 20.03 -28.46
C GLY A 105 4.62 20.49 -28.32
N THR A 106 3.72 19.62 -27.88
CA THR A 106 2.41 20.04 -27.35
C THR A 106 2.45 20.04 -25.81
N PRO A 107 1.95 21.10 -25.14
CA PRO A 107 1.92 21.13 -23.68
C PRO A 107 1.02 20.01 -23.15
N VAL A 108 1.60 19.10 -22.37
CA VAL A 108 0.88 17.93 -21.86
C VAL A 108 -0.24 18.39 -20.94
N LYS A 109 -1.48 18.12 -21.34
CA LYS A 109 -2.67 18.48 -20.56
C LYS A 109 -2.64 17.71 -19.24
N LYS A 110 -2.63 18.41 -18.09
CA LYS A 110 -2.79 17.81 -16.75
C LYS A 110 -3.94 16.81 -16.74
N ARG A 111 -3.63 15.50 -16.71
CA ARG A 111 -4.63 14.42 -16.71
C ARG A 111 -4.21 13.18 -15.92
N ALA A 112 -3.89 13.37 -14.65
CA ALA A 112 -4.44 12.44 -13.66
C ALA A 112 -5.96 12.65 -13.64
N VAL A 113 -6.72 11.81 -14.36
CA VAL A 113 -8.19 11.74 -14.23
C VAL A 113 -8.69 10.31 -14.45
N VAL A 114 -8.74 9.48 -13.40
CA VAL A 114 -9.46 8.19 -13.47
C VAL A 114 -10.98 8.42 -13.59
N ALA A 115 -11.47 9.55 -13.06
CA ALA A 115 -12.87 9.96 -13.16
C ALA A 115 -13.34 10.33 -14.59
N ALA A 116 -12.41 10.55 -15.53
CA ALA A 116 -12.70 10.86 -16.95
C ALA A 116 -11.85 10.02 -17.93
N ALA A 117 -11.21 8.95 -17.43
CA ALA A 117 -10.61 7.93 -18.26
C ALA A 117 -11.72 7.11 -18.93
N ASN A 118 -11.77 7.15 -20.26
CA ASN A 118 -12.58 6.25 -21.06
C ASN A 118 -12.13 4.79 -20.82
N ASN A 119 -12.97 3.80 -21.14
CA ASN A 119 -12.61 2.41 -20.84
C ASN A 119 -11.36 1.90 -21.61
N ASP A 120 -11.08 2.43 -22.80
CA ASP A 120 -9.86 2.11 -23.55
C ASP A 120 -8.60 2.61 -22.84
N ASP A 121 -8.72 3.76 -22.16
CA ASP A 121 -7.65 4.43 -21.41
C ASP A 121 -7.19 3.63 -20.19
N LEU A 122 -8.02 2.67 -19.73
CA LEU A 122 -7.74 1.75 -18.61
C LEU A 122 -7.21 0.38 -19.08
N LYS A 123 -7.41 0.03 -20.36
CA LYS A 123 -6.84 -1.19 -20.97
C LYS A 123 -5.39 -1.00 -21.42
N ASN A 124 -4.88 0.24 -21.47
CA ASN A 124 -3.47 0.48 -21.70
C ASN A 124 -2.64 0.12 -20.45
N LYS A 125 -2.03 -1.07 -20.45
CA LYS A 125 -1.12 -1.56 -19.40
C LYS A 125 0.09 -0.63 -19.15
N HIS A 126 0.49 0.15 -20.16
CA HIS A 126 1.60 1.10 -20.09
C HIS A 126 1.10 2.54 -19.87
N LYS A 127 -0.08 2.72 -19.23
CA LYS A 127 -0.60 4.06 -18.93
C LYS A 127 0.34 4.81 -17.99
N LYS A 128 0.92 5.91 -18.49
CA LYS A 128 1.62 6.90 -17.65
C LYS A 128 0.61 7.68 -16.79
N PHE A 129 0.70 7.51 -15.47
CA PHE A 129 -0.23 8.14 -14.49
C PHE A 129 0.17 9.55 -14.07
N SER A 130 1.46 9.88 -14.16
CA SER A 130 1.99 11.18 -13.78
C SER A 130 3.07 11.65 -14.76
N THR A 131 3.13 12.97 -14.94
CA THR A 131 4.15 13.64 -15.74
C THR A 131 5.19 14.36 -14.90
N LEU A 132 4.89 14.60 -13.62
CA LEU A 132 5.82 15.21 -12.67
C LEU A 132 6.63 14.14 -11.93
N PRO A 133 7.92 14.38 -11.65
CA PRO A 133 8.72 13.44 -10.90
C PRO A 133 8.22 13.26 -9.46
N PHE A 134 8.45 12.08 -8.90
CA PHE A 134 8.14 11.77 -7.50
C PHE A 134 9.40 11.92 -6.65
N PHE A 135 9.45 12.95 -5.82
CA PHE A 135 10.53 13.14 -4.84
C PHE A 135 9.94 13.08 -3.42
N LYS A 136 10.22 11.97 -2.74
CA LYS A 136 9.58 11.55 -1.48
C LYS A 136 9.83 12.53 -0.34
N GLU A 137 11.06 13.03 -0.21
CA GLU A 137 11.44 13.97 0.85
C GLU A 137 10.80 15.34 0.67
N HIS A 138 10.73 15.87 -0.56
CA HIS A 138 10.04 17.14 -0.83
C HIS A 138 8.54 17.02 -0.58
N LEU A 139 7.91 15.92 -0.99
CA LEU A 139 6.50 15.63 -0.70
C LEU A 139 6.25 15.52 0.81
N LYS A 140 7.15 14.87 1.57
CA LYS A 140 7.09 14.81 3.04
C LYS A 140 7.18 16.20 3.66
N ALA A 141 8.19 16.99 3.26
CA ALA A 141 8.36 18.38 3.72
C ALA A 141 7.16 19.27 3.38
N GLN A 142 6.56 19.14 2.20
CA GLN A 142 5.34 19.85 1.80
C GLN A 142 4.15 19.52 2.72
N ILE A 143 3.95 18.24 3.01
CA ILE A 143 2.86 17.76 3.87
C ILE A 143 3.04 18.28 5.30
N GLU A 144 4.25 18.10 5.86
CA GLU A 144 4.56 18.45 7.25
C GLU A 144 4.55 19.96 7.49
N ALA A 145 5.13 20.76 6.58
CA ALA A 145 5.04 22.22 6.64
C ALA A 145 3.59 22.72 6.53
N GLY A 146 2.74 22.02 5.78
CA GLY A 146 1.30 22.28 5.70
C GLY A 146 0.48 21.78 6.90
N GLY A 147 1.11 21.15 7.90
CA GLY A 147 0.46 20.66 9.13
C GLY A 147 -0.20 19.27 9.01
N GLY A 148 0.15 18.50 7.98
CA GLY A 148 -0.25 17.09 7.86
C GLY A 148 0.73 16.14 8.55
N LYS A 149 0.29 14.92 8.84
CA LYS A 149 1.17 13.85 9.37
C LYS A 149 1.52 12.84 8.29
N VAL A 150 2.81 12.64 8.05
CA VAL A 150 3.35 11.51 7.27
C VAL A 150 3.70 10.37 8.23
N TYR A 151 3.44 9.14 7.79
CA TYR A 151 3.87 7.90 8.42
C TYR A 151 4.95 7.25 7.56
N ASP A 152 6.03 6.79 8.19
CA ASP A 152 7.15 6.17 7.49
C ASP A 152 6.89 4.67 7.29
N HIS A 153 6.21 4.03 8.24
CA HIS A 153 5.74 2.63 8.15
C HIS A 153 4.20 2.55 8.22
N PHE A 154 3.61 1.46 7.70
CA PHE A 154 2.15 1.30 7.67
C PHE A 154 1.58 1.04 9.09
N GLU A 155 2.37 0.32 9.88
CA GLU A 155 2.09 -0.15 11.23
C GLU A 155 1.86 1.01 12.21
N GLU A 156 2.45 2.18 11.92
CA GLU A 156 2.30 3.42 12.68
C GLU A 156 0.93 4.09 12.49
N ILE A 157 0.20 3.74 11.43
CA ILE A 157 -1.10 4.35 11.10
C ILE A 157 -2.17 3.77 12.05
N PRO A 158 -2.79 4.58 12.94
CA PRO A 158 -3.83 4.08 13.83
C PRO A 158 -5.05 3.62 13.02
N LYS A 159 -5.65 2.48 13.39
CA LYS A 159 -6.84 1.93 12.68
C LYS A 159 -7.99 2.93 12.54
N ALA A 160 -8.23 3.75 13.56
CA ALA A 160 -9.23 4.83 13.54
C ALA A 160 -8.96 5.91 12.47
N LYS A 161 -7.73 5.98 11.94
CA LYS A 161 -7.28 6.93 10.92
C LYS A 161 -7.27 6.36 9.51
N TYR A 162 -7.49 5.06 9.28
CA TYR A 162 -7.47 4.48 7.92
C TYR A 162 -8.40 5.22 6.95
N LYS A 163 -9.66 5.51 7.33
CA LYS A 163 -10.61 6.28 6.49
C LYS A 163 -10.19 7.74 6.22
N GLN A 164 -9.28 8.30 7.04
CA GLN A 164 -8.75 9.66 6.92
C GLN A 164 -7.37 9.70 6.25
N CYS A 165 -6.69 8.55 6.18
CA CYS A 165 -5.37 8.40 5.59
C CYS A 165 -5.46 8.37 4.05
N LYS A 166 -4.42 8.87 3.39
CA LYS A 166 -4.23 8.77 1.94
C LYS A 166 -2.85 8.21 1.63
N LEU A 167 -2.81 7.21 0.77
CA LEU A 167 -1.56 6.73 0.17
C LEU A 167 -1.19 7.69 -0.96
N ILE A 168 0.00 8.29 -0.91
CA ILE A 168 0.52 9.18 -1.93
C ILE A 168 1.54 8.41 -2.79
N ALA A 169 1.27 8.31 -4.09
CA ALA A 169 2.09 7.58 -5.06
C ALA A 169 2.10 8.26 -6.43
N SER A 170 3.05 7.91 -7.30
CA SER A 170 3.08 8.39 -8.70
C SER A 170 2.19 7.59 -9.64
N GLN A 171 1.96 6.32 -9.32
CA GLN A 171 1.24 5.33 -10.12
C GLN A 171 0.70 4.23 -9.19
N PRO A 172 -0.23 3.38 -9.64
CA PRO A 172 -0.53 2.12 -8.97
C PRO A 172 0.70 1.23 -8.94
N SER A 173 0.97 0.61 -7.79
CA SER A 173 2.08 -0.30 -7.58
C SER A 173 1.63 -1.50 -6.74
N ILE A 174 2.54 -2.45 -6.52
CA ILE A 174 2.31 -3.59 -5.62
C ILE A 174 3.35 -3.64 -4.50
N THR A 175 3.75 -2.48 -3.95
CA THR A 175 4.69 -2.46 -2.80
C THR A 175 4.04 -2.92 -1.50
N ALA A 176 4.86 -3.22 -0.49
CA ALA A 176 4.40 -3.53 0.86
C ALA A 176 3.37 -2.51 1.39
N LYS A 177 3.62 -1.21 1.19
CA LYS A 177 2.72 -0.13 1.61
C LYS A 177 1.43 -0.10 0.79
N TYR A 178 1.54 -0.28 -0.53
CA TYR A 178 0.38 -0.26 -1.42
C TYR A 178 -0.56 -1.44 -1.17
N VAL A 179 -0.01 -2.65 -1.01
CA VAL A 179 -0.77 -3.88 -0.71
C VAL A 179 -1.44 -3.80 0.66
N GLN A 180 -0.77 -3.29 1.70
CA GLN A 180 -1.41 -3.08 3.00
C GLN A 180 -2.53 -2.02 2.92
N CYS A 181 -2.35 -0.93 2.17
CA CYS A 181 -3.39 0.08 1.95
C CYS A 181 -4.60 -0.48 1.19
N LEU A 182 -4.41 -1.33 0.19
CA LEU A 182 -5.50 -2.07 -0.48
C LEU A 182 -6.28 -2.94 0.52
N ALA A 183 -5.59 -3.63 1.42
CA ALA A 183 -6.21 -4.54 2.40
C ALA A 183 -7.08 -3.83 3.45
N VAL A 184 -6.84 -2.54 3.73
CA VAL A 184 -7.65 -1.72 4.66
C VAL A 184 -8.47 -0.61 3.99
N ASP A 185 -8.52 -0.58 2.65
CA ASP A 185 -9.19 0.43 1.82
C ASP A 185 -8.71 1.89 2.03
N ILE A 186 -7.40 2.08 2.23
CA ILE A 186 -6.75 3.40 2.14
C ILE A 186 -6.53 3.73 0.65
N SER A 187 -7.34 4.63 0.10
CA SER A 187 -7.29 5.04 -1.30
C SER A 187 -5.94 5.68 -1.70
N ALA A 188 -5.37 5.23 -2.81
CA ALA A 188 -4.18 5.84 -3.42
C ALA A 188 -4.51 7.12 -4.23
N ILE A 189 -3.75 8.18 -4.01
CA ILE A 189 -3.86 9.50 -4.66
C ILE A 189 -2.52 9.82 -5.33
N SER A 190 -2.58 10.40 -6.54
CA SER A 190 -1.42 10.91 -7.26
C SER A 190 -0.71 12.01 -6.47
N HIS A 191 0.62 11.97 -6.39
CA HIS A 191 1.42 13.01 -5.74
C HIS A 191 1.27 14.40 -6.38
N GLU A 192 0.84 14.49 -7.65
CA GLU A 192 0.50 15.76 -8.31
C GLU A 192 -0.61 16.53 -7.55
N TRP A 193 -1.42 15.85 -6.72
CA TRP A 193 -2.39 16.49 -5.82
C TRP A 193 -1.73 17.34 -4.74
N ILE A 194 -0.64 16.84 -4.12
CA ILE A 194 0.12 17.58 -3.11
C ILE A 194 0.74 18.81 -3.76
N ILE A 195 1.41 18.60 -4.90
CA ILE A 195 2.05 19.65 -5.71
C ILE A 195 1.04 20.77 -6.02
N GLU A 196 -0.14 20.43 -6.55
CA GLU A 196 -1.15 21.43 -6.90
C GLU A 196 -1.80 22.10 -5.68
N CYS A 197 -1.98 21.39 -4.54
CA CYS A 197 -2.41 22.00 -3.28
C CYS A 197 -1.42 23.07 -2.81
N CYS A 198 -0.12 22.78 -2.86
CA CYS A 198 0.95 23.70 -2.48
C CYS A 198 1.06 24.89 -3.45
N GLN A 199 1.01 24.64 -4.77
CA GLN A 199 1.01 25.70 -5.80
C GLN A 199 -0.17 26.67 -5.65
N LYS A 200 -1.36 26.18 -5.30
CA LYS A 200 -2.57 27.01 -5.13
C LYS A 200 -2.78 27.51 -3.70
N SER A 201 -1.94 27.10 -2.75
CA SER A 201 -2.09 27.32 -1.30
C SER A 201 -3.50 26.97 -0.77
N THR A 202 -4.13 25.94 -1.33
CA THR A 202 -5.50 25.53 -0.98
C THR A 202 -5.71 24.03 -1.16
N LEU A 203 -6.57 23.44 -0.34
CA LEU A 203 -6.85 22.01 -0.35
C LEU A 203 -7.87 21.69 -1.47
N ILE A 204 -7.39 21.16 -2.60
CA ILE A 204 -8.23 20.82 -3.76
C ILE A 204 -8.89 19.43 -3.62
N ASP A 205 -9.96 19.19 -4.39
CA ASP A 205 -10.61 17.87 -4.42
C ASP A 205 -9.69 16.77 -4.99
N THR A 206 -9.53 15.69 -4.22
CA THR A 206 -8.82 14.47 -4.58
C THR A 206 -9.43 13.69 -5.76
N LYS A 207 -10.70 13.92 -6.13
CA LYS A 207 -11.46 13.09 -7.10
C LYS A 207 -10.74 12.88 -8.45
N ASN A 208 -10.05 13.89 -8.96
CA ASN A 208 -9.32 13.78 -10.22
C ASN A 208 -8.01 12.98 -10.06
N TYR A 209 -7.36 13.11 -8.90
CA TYR A 209 -6.06 12.53 -8.57
C TYR A 209 -6.13 11.10 -8.01
N LEU A 210 -7.33 10.56 -7.79
CA LEU A 210 -7.53 9.18 -7.36
C LEU A 210 -6.91 8.21 -8.37
N LEU A 211 -6.00 7.35 -7.90
CA LEU A 211 -5.38 6.30 -8.71
C LEU A 211 -6.29 5.06 -8.74
N PRO A 212 -6.24 4.21 -9.79
CA PRO A 212 -6.91 2.92 -9.77
C PRO A 212 -6.25 1.98 -8.74
N SER A 213 -6.97 0.97 -8.27
CA SER A 213 -6.48 0.02 -7.26
C SER A 213 -5.33 -0.87 -7.76
N GLY A 214 -5.24 -1.06 -9.07
CA GLY A 214 -4.14 -1.77 -9.72
C GLY A 214 -4.52 -2.28 -11.09
N TRP A 215 -3.56 -2.92 -11.77
CA TRP A 215 -3.80 -3.66 -13.00
C TRP A 215 -4.38 -5.04 -12.67
N SER A 216 -5.56 -5.36 -13.20
CA SER A 216 -6.10 -6.70 -13.12
C SER A 216 -5.57 -7.57 -14.26
N VAL A 217 -4.93 -8.69 -13.92
CA VAL A 217 -4.47 -9.67 -14.92
C VAL A 217 -5.63 -10.45 -15.54
N THR A 218 -6.71 -10.68 -14.79
CA THR A 218 -7.90 -11.42 -15.25
C THR A 218 -8.86 -10.58 -16.09
N GLU A 219 -8.88 -9.26 -15.91
CA GLU A 219 -9.78 -8.34 -16.61
C GLU A 219 -9.05 -7.46 -17.64
N GLU A 220 -7.72 -7.64 -17.78
CA GLU A 220 -6.79 -6.92 -18.67
C GLU A 220 -7.01 -5.38 -18.68
N LYS A 221 -7.21 -4.81 -17.49
CA LYS A 221 -7.49 -3.38 -17.30
C LYS A 221 -7.12 -2.90 -15.90
N TYR A 222 -6.90 -1.59 -15.77
CA TYR A 222 -6.86 -0.90 -14.47
C TYR A 222 -8.25 -0.84 -13.83
N ILE A 223 -8.35 -1.29 -12.57
CA ILE A 223 -9.61 -1.32 -11.80
C ILE A 223 -9.78 0.00 -11.05
N LYS A 224 -10.95 0.65 -11.17
CA LYS A 224 -11.18 1.95 -10.51
C LYS A 224 -11.32 1.77 -9.01
N TRP A 225 -10.57 2.55 -8.22
CA TRP A 225 -10.75 2.65 -6.76
C TRP A 225 -11.98 3.49 -6.37
N LEU A 226 -13.06 3.40 -7.16
CA LEU A 226 -14.32 4.11 -6.93
C LEU A 226 -15.32 3.16 -6.29
N CYS A 227 -15.82 3.52 -5.11
CA CYS A 227 -16.89 2.80 -4.44
C CYS A 227 -18.21 3.01 -5.21
N GLY A 228 -18.69 2.00 -5.93
CA GLY A 228 -19.92 2.11 -6.74
C GLY A 228 -20.37 0.78 -7.36
N ARG A 229 -21.58 0.77 -7.93
CA ARG A 229 -22.12 -0.40 -8.64
C ARG A 229 -21.70 -0.37 -10.12
N GLY A 230 -20.78 -1.25 -10.51
CA GLY A 230 -20.37 -1.47 -11.90
C GLY A 230 -19.15 -2.40 -11.98
N ASN A 231 -19.02 -3.15 -13.07
CA ASN A 231 -17.98 -4.19 -13.23
C ASN A 231 -16.54 -3.63 -13.37
N ASP A 232 -16.39 -2.31 -13.49
CA ASP A 232 -15.10 -1.61 -13.58
C ASP A 232 -14.67 -0.99 -12.24
N CYS A 233 -15.48 -1.14 -11.18
CA CYS A 233 -15.26 -0.59 -9.85
C CYS A 233 -14.81 -1.67 -8.86
N ARG A 234 -13.85 -1.32 -7.99
CA ARG A 234 -13.45 -2.15 -6.85
C ARG A 234 -14.62 -2.32 -5.86
N SER A 235 -14.85 -3.55 -5.41
CA SER A 235 -15.76 -3.78 -4.27
C SER A 235 -15.10 -3.37 -2.95
N THR A 236 -15.84 -2.70 -2.08
CA THR A 236 -15.38 -2.30 -0.73
C THR A 236 -15.56 -3.41 0.32
N THR A 237 -15.97 -4.60 -0.10
CA THR A 237 -16.04 -5.78 0.77
C THR A 237 -14.65 -6.36 0.99
N ASN A 238 -14.36 -6.78 2.22
CA ASN A 238 -13.17 -7.55 2.55
C ASN A 238 -13.14 -8.86 1.71
N PRO A 239 -12.20 -9.01 0.76
CA PRO A 239 -12.31 -10.05 -0.27
C PRO A 239 -12.08 -11.46 0.27
N LEU A 240 -11.46 -11.61 1.45
CA LEU A 240 -11.16 -12.90 2.07
C LEU A 240 -12.11 -13.22 3.24
N THR A 241 -13.18 -12.45 3.46
CA THR A 241 -14.16 -12.73 4.52
C THR A 241 -14.73 -14.14 4.39
N GLY A 242 -14.71 -14.89 5.51
CA GLY A 242 -15.15 -16.29 5.56
C GLY A 242 -14.18 -17.30 4.95
N THR A 243 -13.01 -16.85 4.49
CA THR A 243 -11.99 -17.70 3.86
C THR A 243 -10.87 -18.02 4.84
N THR A 244 -10.49 -19.30 4.92
CA THR A 244 -9.24 -19.72 5.60
C THR A 244 -8.07 -19.66 4.62
N ILE A 245 -7.02 -18.94 5.00
CA ILE A 245 -5.74 -18.91 4.30
C ILE A 245 -4.74 -19.66 5.17
N MET A 246 -4.24 -20.78 4.65
CA MET A 246 -3.12 -21.50 5.20
C MET A 246 -1.85 -20.87 4.64
N ILE A 247 -0.89 -20.52 5.49
CA ILE A 247 0.39 -19.95 5.06
C ILE A 247 1.51 -20.90 5.47
N ALA A 248 2.29 -21.33 4.49
CA ALA A 248 3.48 -22.18 4.65
C ALA A 248 4.66 -21.51 3.95
N SER A 249 5.77 -21.33 4.66
CA SER A 249 6.97 -20.65 4.18
C SER A 249 8.05 -20.80 5.26
N LEU A 250 9.33 -20.84 4.87
CA LEU A 250 10.46 -20.81 5.79
C LEU A 250 10.86 -19.37 6.15
N ASN A 251 10.59 -18.42 5.26
CA ASN A 251 10.77 -16.98 5.45
C ASN A 251 9.76 -16.42 6.49
N LYS A 252 10.27 -16.08 7.69
CA LYS A 252 9.45 -15.50 8.76
C LYS A 252 8.73 -14.22 8.30
N ASP A 253 9.43 -13.35 7.58
CA ASP A 253 8.94 -12.02 7.23
C ASP A 253 7.83 -12.11 6.16
N PHE A 254 7.96 -13.07 5.23
CA PHE A 254 6.86 -13.50 4.35
C PHE A 254 5.62 -13.93 5.15
N THR A 255 5.79 -14.87 6.10
CA THR A 255 4.64 -15.36 6.89
C THR A 255 3.99 -14.26 7.71
N GLU A 256 4.75 -13.32 8.27
CA GLU A 256 4.25 -12.23 9.09
C GLU A 256 3.50 -11.19 8.24
N PHE A 257 4.10 -10.75 7.13
CA PHE A 257 3.51 -9.77 6.21
C PHE A 257 2.21 -10.30 5.59
N TRP A 258 2.24 -11.47 4.96
CA TRP A 258 1.05 -12.01 4.29
C TRP A 258 -0.03 -12.44 5.27
N SER A 259 0.32 -12.89 6.49
CA SER A 259 -0.65 -13.04 7.58
C SER A 259 -1.37 -11.73 7.90
N ARG A 260 -0.65 -10.61 7.97
CA ARG A 260 -1.20 -9.29 8.30
C ARG A 260 -2.13 -8.79 7.19
N VAL A 261 -1.67 -8.84 5.94
CA VAL A 261 -2.44 -8.47 4.74
C VAL A 261 -3.73 -9.29 4.65
N CYS A 262 -3.64 -10.61 4.78
CA CYS A 262 -4.82 -11.47 4.66
C CYS A 262 -5.81 -11.28 5.83
N LYS A 263 -5.34 -11.00 7.06
CA LYS A 263 -6.20 -10.64 8.21
C LYS A 263 -6.94 -9.32 7.97
N PHE A 264 -6.26 -8.28 7.46
CA PHE A 264 -6.91 -7.01 7.12
C PHE A 264 -7.99 -7.20 6.05
N ALA A 265 -7.71 -8.05 5.05
CA ALA A 265 -8.66 -8.44 4.01
C ALA A 265 -9.80 -9.37 4.48
N GLY A 266 -9.91 -9.65 5.78
CA GLY A 266 -10.99 -10.43 6.40
C GLY A 266 -10.78 -11.94 6.48
N GLY A 267 -9.60 -12.44 6.11
CA GLY A 267 -9.27 -13.86 6.11
C GLY A 267 -8.86 -14.42 7.48
N THR A 268 -9.20 -15.68 7.72
CA THR A 268 -8.74 -16.46 8.88
C THR A 268 -7.41 -17.11 8.55
N ILE A 269 -6.37 -16.92 9.37
CA ILE A 269 -5.02 -17.43 9.09
C ILE A 269 -4.74 -18.70 9.88
N ARG A 270 -4.19 -19.71 9.21
CA ARG A 270 -3.56 -20.88 9.83
C ARG A 270 -2.12 -20.98 9.34
N LEU A 271 -1.15 -20.98 10.26
CA LEU A 271 0.24 -21.23 9.90
C LEU A 271 0.47 -22.75 9.80
N ILE A 272 1.20 -23.17 8.77
CA ILE A 272 1.59 -24.56 8.53
C ILE A 272 3.11 -24.61 8.65
N LYS A 273 3.61 -25.29 9.68
CA LYS A 273 5.06 -25.37 9.99
C LYS A 273 5.66 -26.72 9.64
N SER A 274 4.81 -27.72 9.47
CA SER A 274 5.18 -29.11 9.28
C SER A 274 4.14 -29.85 8.45
N GLU A 275 4.54 -30.99 7.91
CA GLU A 275 3.64 -31.93 7.25
C GLU A 275 2.49 -32.39 8.19
N SER A 276 2.71 -32.39 9.52
CA SER A 276 1.72 -32.82 10.51
C SER A 276 0.57 -31.82 10.71
N ASP A 277 0.79 -30.53 10.41
CA ASP A 277 -0.25 -29.50 10.47
C ASP A 277 -1.30 -29.63 9.36
N VAL A 278 -0.96 -30.39 8.29
CA VAL A 278 -1.81 -30.63 7.12
C VAL A 278 -2.70 -31.86 7.34
N THR A 279 -3.97 -31.62 7.69
CA THR A 279 -4.96 -32.65 8.06
C THR A 279 -6.11 -32.75 7.04
N GLN A 280 -6.76 -33.91 6.94
CA GLN A 280 -7.82 -34.18 5.95
C GLN A 280 -9.07 -33.30 6.07
N ASN A 281 -9.30 -32.67 7.23
CA ASN A 281 -10.42 -31.77 7.50
C ASN A 281 -10.12 -30.29 7.18
N LEU A 282 -8.97 -29.99 6.57
CA LEU A 282 -8.64 -28.65 6.14
C LEU A 282 -9.48 -28.20 4.96
N THR A 283 -9.83 -26.92 4.96
CA THR A 283 -10.50 -26.21 3.87
C THR A 283 -9.93 -24.80 3.77
N GLY A 284 -9.98 -24.21 2.57
CA GLY A 284 -9.37 -22.91 2.28
C GLY A 284 -8.28 -23.01 1.22
N TYR A 285 -7.35 -22.07 1.23
CA TYR A 285 -6.28 -21.91 0.23
C TYR A 285 -4.91 -22.00 0.89
N MET A 286 -3.94 -22.61 0.21
CA MET A 286 -2.53 -22.66 0.64
C MET A 286 -1.72 -21.57 -0.06
N LEU A 287 -1.38 -20.50 0.67
CA LEU A 287 -0.48 -19.44 0.21
C LEU A 287 0.96 -19.78 0.60
N THR A 288 1.87 -19.65 -0.36
CA THR A 288 3.27 -20.04 -0.16
C THR A 288 4.23 -19.28 -1.09
N ASP A 289 5.53 -19.43 -0.84
CA ASP A 289 6.66 -18.77 -1.48
C ASP A 289 7.60 -19.79 -2.18
N GLN A 290 8.78 -19.34 -2.58
CA GLN A 290 9.83 -20.14 -3.21
C GLN A 290 10.38 -21.23 -2.26
N GLU A 291 10.44 -20.92 -0.95
CA GLU A 291 11.05 -21.75 0.08
C GLU A 291 10.11 -22.85 0.61
N PHE A 292 9.02 -23.13 -0.09
CA PHE A 292 7.99 -24.07 0.33
C PHE A 292 8.50 -25.53 0.39
N PRO A 293 8.43 -26.23 1.53
CA PRO A 293 8.86 -27.62 1.63
C PRO A 293 8.03 -28.57 0.74
N GLU A 294 8.73 -29.37 -0.08
CA GLU A 294 8.10 -30.27 -1.05
C GLU A 294 7.19 -31.34 -0.41
N GLU A 295 7.50 -31.82 0.80
CA GLU A 295 6.66 -32.82 1.47
C GLU A 295 5.28 -32.25 1.83
N ILE A 296 5.24 -30.97 2.22
CA ILE A 296 4.00 -30.25 2.51
C ILE A 296 3.24 -30.04 1.20
N LYS A 297 3.92 -29.65 0.11
CA LYS A 297 3.32 -29.49 -1.22
C LYS A 297 2.62 -30.76 -1.70
N LEU A 298 3.33 -31.88 -1.72
CA LEU A 298 2.81 -33.17 -2.18
C LEU A 298 1.57 -33.61 -1.37
N LYS A 299 1.54 -33.33 -0.08
CA LYS A 299 0.39 -33.64 0.79
C LYS A 299 -0.80 -32.72 0.54
N VAL A 300 -0.57 -31.43 0.35
CA VAL A 300 -1.59 -30.43 0.01
C VAL A 300 -2.25 -30.78 -1.32
N GLU A 301 -1.45 -31.13 -2.34
CA GLU A 301 -1.93 -31.61 -3.65
C GLU A 301 -2.74 -32.91 -3.51
N LYS A 302 -2.26 -33.89 -2.74
CA LYS A 302 -2.97 -35.16 -2.47
C LYS A 302 -4.31 -34.98 -1.76
N LEU A 303 -4.47 -33.91 -0.97
CA LEU A 303 -5.75 -33.55 -0.34
C LEU A 303 -6.64 -32.66 -1.22
N GLY A 304 -6.19 -32.28 -2.43
CA GLY A 304 -6.94 -31.41 -3.34
C GLY A 304 -7.09 -29.96 -2.84
N LEU A 305 -6.21 -29.53 -1.93
CA LEU A 305 -6.21 -28.16 -1.41
C LEU A 305 -5.61 -27.20 -2.46
N PRO A 306 -6.29 -26.11 -2.84
CA PRO A 306 -5.76 -25.18 -3.84
C PRO A 306 -4.53 -24.43 -3.32
N ILE A 307 -3.40 -24.58 -4.02
CA ILE A 307 -2.20 -23.77 -3.82
C ILE A 307 -2.36 -22.46 -4.61
N VAL A 308 -2.03 -21.33 -3.99
CA VAL A 308 -2.16 -19.98 -4.54
C VAL A 308 -0.89 -19.16 -4.29
N SER A 309 -0.64 -18.21 -5.18
CA SER A 309 0.49 -17.28 -5.10
C SER A 309 0.14 -16.00 -4.34
N THR A 310 1.15 -15.21 -4.01
CA THR A 310 1.00 -13.82 -3.54
C THR A 310 0.20 -12.95 -4.52
N VAL A 311 0.36 -13.18 -5.83
CA VAL A 311 -0.40 -12.50 -6.87
C VAL A 311 -1.90 -12.80 -6.77
N TRP A 312 -2.33 -13.98 -6.33
CA TRP A 312 -3.76 -14.24 -6.06
C TRP A 312 -4.32 -13.37 -4.94
N VAL A 313 -3.55 -13.14 -3.87
CA VAL A 313 -3.94 -12.21 -2.78
C VAL A 313 -4.04 -10.79 -3.33
N VAL A 314 -3.00 -10.32 -4.03
CA VAL A 314 -2.94 -8.95 -4.58
C VAL A 314 -4.05 -8.71 -5.60
N GLN A 315 -4.33 -9.66 -6.49
CA GLN A 315 -5.39 -9.52 -7.50
C GLN A 315 -6.79 -9.56 -6.86
N SER A 316 -7.01 -10.38 -5.83
CA SER A 316 -8.24 -10.36 -5.02
C SER A 316 -8.43 -9.02 -4.31
N LEU A 317 -7.34 -8.41 -3.82
CA LEU A 317 -7.33 -7.08 -3.22
C LEU A 317 -7.60 -5.95 -4.23
N ILE A 318 -7.01 -6.00 -5.44
CA ILE A 318 -7.21 -5.02 -6.51
C ILE A 318 -8.69 -4.98 -6.94
N LEU A 319 -9.33 -6.15 -7.08
CA LEU A 319 -10.73 -6.28 -7.50
C LEU A 319 -11.73 -6.12 -6.34
N GLY A 320 -11.34 -6.42 -5.11
CA GLY A 320 -12.23 -6.45 -3.94
C GLY A 320 -13.12 -7.70 -3.87
N LYS A 321 -12.79 -8.76 -4.61
CA LYS A 321 -13.51 -10.04 -4.65
C LYS A 321 -12.52 -11.21 -4.50
N LEU A 322 -12.94 -12.29 -3.85
CA LEU A 322 -12.19 -13.56 -3.84
C LEU A 322 -12.07 -14.08 -5.29
N LEU A 323 -10.84 -14.38 -5.71
CA LEU A 323 -10.61 -14.98 -7.02
C LEU A 323 -10.63 -16.51 -6.98
N ARG A 324 -11.04 -17.14 -8.08
CA ARG A 324 -10.77 -18.55 -8.31
C ARG A 324 -9.29 -18.73 -8.68
N PRO A 325 -8.56 -19.70 -8.08
CA PRO A 325 -7.17 -19.96 -8.43
C PRO A 325 -6.97 -20.30 -9.91
N ASP A 326 -7.92 -21.02 -10.52
CA ASP A 326 -7.85 -21.46 -11.93
C ASP A 326 -8.22 -20.38 -12.96
N ALA A 327 -8.49 -19.14 -12.54
CA ALA A 327 -8.86 -18.06 -13.44
C ALA A 327 -7.68 -17.52 -14.29
N HIS A 328 -6.43 -17.68 -13.84
CA HIS A 328 -5.22 -17.30 -14.57
C HIS A 328 -3.99 -17.96 -13.94
N GLU A 329 -3.05 -18.48 -14.75
CA GLU A 329 -1.80 -19.12 -14.29
C GLU A 329 -1.04 -18.35 -13.17
N LYS A 330 -1.04 -17.01 -13.24
CA LYS A 330 -0.34 -16.14 -12.28
C LYS A 330 -0.85 -16.26 -10.84
N LEU A 331 -2.08 -16.74 -10.67
CA LEU A 331 -2.73 -16.92 -9.38
C LEU A 331 -2.24 -18.18 -8.64
N THR A 332 -1.57 -19.09 -9.34
CA THR A 332 -1.00 -20.34 -8.78
C THR A 332 0.52 -20.43 -9.01
N GLN A 333 1.08 -19.67 -9.94
CA GLN A 333 2.52 -19.58 -10.19
C GLN A 333 3.24 -18.87 -9.03
N ILE A 334 4.22 -19.55 -8.45
CA ILE A 334 5.14 -19.00 -7.46
C ILE A 334 6.27 -18.31 -8.22
N TYR A 335 6.44 -17.00 -8.02
CA TYR A 335 7.38 -16.15 -8.77
C TYR A 335 8.76 -16.10 -8.13
N GLN A 336 9.80 -16.01 -8.97
CA GLN A 336 11.20 -15.78 -8.60
C GLN A 336 11.48 -14.28 -8.43
N ASP A 337 12.57 -13.92 -7.74
CA ASP A 337 12.98 -12.51 -7.58
C ASP A 337 13.25 -11.81 -8.94
N ASP A 338 13.62 -12.58 -9.97
CA ASP A 338 13.88 -12.10 -11.33
C ASP A 338 12.60 -11.82 -12.17
N ASP A 339 11.39 -12.14 -11.65
CA ASP A 339 10.13 -12.07 -12.41
C ASP A 339 9.36 -10.72 -12.33
N TYR A 340 9.87 -9.71 -11.61
CA TYR A 340 9.10 -8.51 -11.16
C TYR A 340 9.42 -7.16 -11.83
#